data_AF-A0A413E1X4-F1
#
_entry.id   AF-A0A413E1X4-F1
#
_cell.length_a   1.000
_cell.length_b   1.000
_cell.length_c   1.000
_cell.angle_alpha   90.00
_cell.angle_beta   90.00
_cell.angle_gamma   90.00
#
_symmetry.space_group_name_H-M   'P 1'
#
loop_
_entity.id
_entity.type
_entity.pdbx_description
1 polymer ?
#
loop_
_entity_poly.entity_id
_entity_poly.type
_entity_poly.pdbx_seq_one_letter_code
_entity_poly.pdbx_strand_id
1 'polypeptide(L)'
;MERINIGDWVTQYRAGYWKVKELHPKYSPFDHGRLHKSEPIGIVAVLQKAFSNTFKFNMEMSTCDLSLCQHVTKAVTRKIETYFKEHPDDKIKFETTQLPVPPSVTAIHLNIDDAQRNHISSLLNIELPHLTYPKVKEILSDNGLTEVLPGADNTLLFLFGYSWEQDKNFNMIYFRYDFKRK
;
A
#
# COMPACT_ATOMS: atom_id res chain seq x y z
N MET A 1 23.33 5.18 10.39
CA MET A 1 22.65 5.90 9.30
C MET A 1 21.91 7.06 9.90
N GLU A 2 21.91 8.23 9.25
CA GLU A 2 21.04 9.33 9.65
C GLU A 2 19.57 8.89 9.55
N ARG A 3 18.74 9.40 10.47
CA ARG A 3 17.33 9.05 10.55
C ARG A 3 16.58 9.79 9.43
N ILE A 4 15.90 9.04 8.56
CA ILE A 4 15.01 9.59 7.54
C ILE A 4 13.73 10.11 8.21
N ASN A 5 13.35 11.34 7.88
CA ASN A 5 12.17 12.05 8.39
C ASN A 5 11.23 12.48 7.27
N ILE A 6 10.02 12.89 7.65
CA ILE A 6 9.08 13.54 6.73
C ILE A 6 9.71 14.79 6.14
N GLY A 7 9.59 14.95 4.82
CA GLY A 7 10.18 16.06 4.06
C GLY A 7 11.53 15.73 3.42
N ASP A 8 12.21 14.67 3.86
CA ASP A 8 13.50 14.30 3.30
C ASP A 8 13.39 13.77 1.86
N TRP A 9 14.43 14.03 1.08
CA TRP A 9 14.60 13.44 -0.24
C TRP A 9 15.33 12.10 -0.13
N VAL A 10 14.74 11.07 -0.71
CA VAL A 10 15.25 9.70 -0.67
C VAL A 10 15.23 9.04 -2.05
N THR A 11 16.09 8.04 -2.22
CA THR A 11 15.91 6.97 -3.21
C THR A 11 15.28 5.76 -2.55
N GLN A 12 14.69 4.87 -3.36
CA GLN A 12 14.16 3.58 -2.93
C GLN A 12 14.38 2.53 -4.03
N TYR A 13 13.82 1.33 -3.87
CA TYR A 13 13.93 0.25 -4.86
C TYR A 13 13.34 0.61 -6.24
N ARG A 14 12.36 1.54 -6.30
CA ARG A 14 11.89 2.12 -7.56
C ARG A 14 12.73 3.32 -7.97
N ALA A 15 13.23 3.29 -9.20
CA ALA A 15 14.07 4.32 -9.78
C ALA A 15 13.43 5.72 -9.72
N GLY A 16 14.15 6.69 -9.17
CA GLY A 16 13.72 8.08 -9.06
C GLY A 16 14.14 8.75 -7.76
N TYR A 17 13.69 9.99 -7.62
CA TYR A 17 13.90 10.83 -6.44
C TYR A 17 12.55 11.17 -5.81
N TRP A 18 12.44 10.84 -4.54
CA TRP A 18 11.18 10.78 -3.81
C TRP A 18 11.25 11.65 -2.58
N LYS A 19 10.15 12.31 -2.24
CA LYS A 19 10.00 13.03 -0.98
C LYS A 19 9.20 12.17 0.00
N VAL A 20 9.68 12.04 1.23
CA VAL A 20 8.94 11.39 2.30
C VAL A 20 7.76 12.26 2.70
N LYS A 21 6.54 11.74 2.55
CA LYS A 21 5.29 12.45 2.89
C LYS A 21 4.76 12.05 4.24
N GLU A 22 4.76 10.76 4.53
CA GLU A 22 4.21 10.20 5.76
C GLU A 22 5.07 9.01 6.21
N LEU A 23 5.06 8.75 7.51
CA LEU A 23 5.72 7.62 8.13
C LEU A 23 4.72 6.96 9.07
N HIS A 24 4.42 5.69 8.82
CA HIS A 24 3.44 4.93 9.59
C HIS A 24 4.10 3.75 10.30
N PRO A 25 3.73 3.44 11.56
CA PRO A 25 4.26 2.26 12.23
C PRO A 25 3.83 1.00 11.48
N LYS A 26 4.74 0.02 11.41
CA LYS A 26 4.50 -1.30 10.82
C LYS A 26 4.52 -2.33 11.93
N TYR A 27 3.44 -3.10 12.03
CA TYR A 27 3.30 -4.18 13.00
C TYR A 27 3.28 -5.55 12.32
N SER A 28 3.70 -6.58 13.04
CA SER A 28 3.60 -7.95 12.56
C SER A 28 2.13 -8.35 12.40
N PRO A 29 1.71 -8.86 11.21
CA PRO A 29 0.34 -9.29 10.99
C PRO A 29 0.06 -10.73 11.46
N PHE A 30 1.08 -11.48 11.87
CA PHE A 30 0.97 -12.89 12.28
C PHE A 30 1.97 -13.26 13.39
N ASP A 31 1.67 -14.35 14.08
CA ASP A 31 2.63 -15.03 14.93
C ASP A 31 3.51 -15.96 14.08
N HIS A 32 4.83 -15.82 14.18
CA HIS A 32 5.78 -16.70 13.49
C HIS A 32 7.09 -16.84 14.26
N GLY A 33 7.32 -18.02 14.84
CA GLY A 33 8.50 -18.28 15.65
C GLY A 33 8.52 -17.40 16.90
N ARG A 34 9.48 -16.48 16.98
CA ARG A 34 9.60 -15.50 18.07
C ARG A 34 8.88 -14.18 17.79
N LEU A 35 8.35 -14.00 16.59
CA LEU A 35 7.61 -12.81 16.20
C LEU A 35 6.17 -12.98 16.62
N HIS A 36 5.63 -12.04 17.38
CA HIS A 36 4.23 -12.04 17.78
C HIS A 36 3.42 -11.03 16.96
N LYS A 37 2.15 -11.36 16.70
CA LYS A 37 1.21 -10.40 16.12
C LYS A 37 1.18 -9.15 16.99
N SER A 38 1.04 -7.97 16.36
CA SER A 38 1.11 -6.64 17.01
C SER A 38 2.50 -6.16 17.41
N GLU A 39 3.55 -6.97 17.29
CA GLU A 39 4.90 -6.48 17.55
C GLU A 39 5.33 -5.45 16.50
N PRO A 40 5.98 -4.34 16.89
CA PRO A 40 6.51 -3.36 15.95
C PRO A 40 7.69 -3.97 15.18
N ILE A 41 7.58 -3.97 13.86
CA ILE A 41 8.58 -4.56 12.94
C ILE A 41 9.24 -3.55 12.01
N GLY A 42 8.80 -2.29 12.05
CA GLY A 42 9.41 -1.23 11.25
C GLY A 42 8.49 -0.05 11.00
N ILE A 43 8.73 0.64 9.88
CA ILE A 43 8.00 1.82 9.45
C ILE A 43 7.68 1.66 7.97
N VAL A 44 6.43 1.95 7.58
CA VAL A 44 6.04 2.13 6.18
C VAL A 44 6.16 3.61 5.83
N ALA A 45 6.93 3.91 4.78
CA ALA A 45 7.05 5.25 4.24
C ALA A 45 6.06 5.45 3.08
N VAL A 46 5.31 6.55 3.12
CA VAL A 46 4.56 7.05 1.98
C VAL A 46 5.42 8.08 1.27
N LEU A 47 5.67 7.85 -0.01
CA LEU A 47 6.63 8.60 -0.82
C LEU A 47 5.93 9.23 -2.02
N GLN A 48 6.28 10.48 -2.32
CA GLN A 48 5.85 11.18 -3.54
C GLN A 48 7.07 11.39 -4.44
N LYS A 49 7.07 10.81 -5.63
CA LYS A 49 8.13 11.05 -6.61
C LYS A 49 8.02 12.45 -7.17
N ALA A 50 9.15 13.12 -7.29
CA ALA A 50 9.26 14.34 -8.08
C ALA A 50 9.92 14.06 -9.43
N PHE A 51 10.91 13.16 -9.45
CA PHE A 51 11.75 12.96 -10.63
C PHE A 51 12.03 11.49 -10.90
N SER A 52 12.10 11.14 -12.18
CA SER A 52 12.69 9.87 -12.65
C SER A 52 14.21 9.82 -12.37
N ASN A 53 14.82 8.65 -12.57
CA ASN A 53 16.29 8.48 -12.45
C ASN A 53 17.08 9.34 -13.44
N THR A 54 16.50 9.64 -14.61
CA THR A 54 17.05 10.56 -15.61
C THR A 54 16.71 12.03 -15.32
N PHE A 55 16.16 12.33 -14.14
CA PHE A 55 15.83 13.67 -13.67
C PHE A 55 14.72 14.38 -14.48
N LYS A 56 13.85 13.63 -15.17
CA LYS A 56 12.61 14.18 -15.74
C LYS A 56 11.54 14.29 -14.66
N PHE A 57 10.88 15.43 -14.57
CA PHE A 57 9.77 15.64 -13.64
C PHE A 57 8.63 14.68 -13.95
N ASN A 58 8.29 13.85 -12.95
CA ASN A 58 7.26 12.82 -13.06
C ASN A 58 6.77 12.49 -11.65
N MET A 59 5.48 12.69 -11.43
CA MET A 59 4.87 12.50 -10.11
C MET A 59 4.13 11.18 -10.03
N GLU A 60 4.42 10.43 -8.97
CA GLU A 60 3.70 9.22 -8.59
C GLU A 60 3.78 9.04 -7.08
N MET A 61 2.82 8.32 -6.50
CA MET A 61 2.87 7.90 -5.10
C MET A 61 3.38 6.46 -5.01
N SER A 62 4.10 6.17 -3.95
CA SER A 62 4.56 4.81 -3.64
C SER A 62 4.62 4.60 -2.14
N THR A 63 4.59 3.34 -1.74
CA THR A 63 4.76 2.91 -0.35
C THR A 63 5.86 1.86 -0.30
N CYS A 64 6.68 1.91 0.74
CA CYS A 64 7.73 0.92 0.96
C CYS A 64 8.11 0.83 2.43
N ASP A 65 8.84 -0.21 2.79
CA ASP A 65 9.51 -0.26 4.09
C ASP A 65 10.59 0.83 4.15
N LEU A 66 10.66 1.58 5.25
CA LEU A 66 11.63 2.67 5.41
C LEU A 66 13.08 2.18 5.32
N SER A 67 13.35 0.91 5.64
CA SER A 67 14.67 0.29 5.51
C SER A 67 15.17 0.20 4.06
N LEU A 68 14.26 0.31 3.08
CA LEU A 68 14.59 0.33 1.65
C LEU A 68 14.89 1.74 1.13
N CYS A 69 14.74 2.77 1.98
CA CYS A 69 15.02 4.15 1.63
C CYS A 69 16.47 4.52 1.94
N GLN A 70 17.06 5.37 1.10
CA GLN A 70 18.37 5.98 1.36
C GLN A 70 18.27 7.48 1.10
N HIS A 71 18.94 8.30 1.93
CA HIS A 71 19.05 9.72 1.65
C HIS A 71 19.70 9.95 0.28
N VAL A 72 19.16 10.91 -0.48
CA VAL A 72 19.86 11.39 -1.66
C VAL A 72 21.15 12.12 -1.26
N THR A 73 22.10 12.19 -2.18
CA THR A 73 23.33 12.96 -1.94
C THR A 73 23.05 14.46 -1.91
N LYS A 74 23.90 15.25 -1.23
CA LYS A 74 23.80 16.72 -1.22
C LYS A 74 23.79 17.34 -2.63
N ALA A 75 24.50 16.73 -3.58
CA ALA A 75 24.51 17.18 -4.97
C ALA A 75 23.13 17.02 -5.64
N VAL A 76 22.45 15.90 -5.38
CA VAL A 76 21.09 15.66 -5.86
C VAL A 76 20.10 16.62 -5.20
N THR A 77 20.19 16.84 -3.88
CA THR A 77 19.33 17.82 -3.18
C THR A 77 19.43 19.20 -3.82
N ARG A 78 20.65 19.70 -4.03
CA ARG A 78 20.89 20.99 -4.71
C ARG A 78 20.29 21.02 -6.11
N LYS A 79 20.43 19.92 -6.87
CA LYS A 79 19.86 19.82 -8.22
C LYS A 79 18.33 19.92 -8.21
N ILE A 80 17.68 19.29 -7.22
CA ILE A 80 16.22 19.37 -7.03
C ILE A 80 15.80 20.79 -6.65
N GLU A 81 16.51 21.42 -5.72
CA GLU A 81 16.23 22.81 -5.31
C GLU A 81 16.39 23.79 -6.47
N THR A 82 17.46 23.66 -7.26
CA THR A 82 17.67 24.47 -8.47
C THR A 82 16.54 24.26 -9.47
N TYR A 83 16.16 23.02 -9.76
CA TYR A 83 15.05 22.73 -10.68
C TYR A 83 13.76 23.43 -10.23
N PHE A 84 13.35 23.28 -8.98
CA PHE A 84 12.10 23.90 -8.51
C PHE A 84 12.17 25.42 -8.41
N LYS A 85 13.36 26.01 -8.30
CA LYS A 85 13.56 27.46 -8.40
C LYS A 85 13.40 27.96 -9.84
N GLU A 86 13.89 27.19 -10.81
CA GLU A 86 13.79 27.50 -12.25
C GLU A 86 12.41 27.16 -12.82
N HIS A 87 11.70 26.21 -12.21
CA HIS A 87 10.38 25.71 -12.61
C HIS A 87 9.37 25.82 -11.45
N PRO A 88 8.97 27.05 -11.06
CA PRO A 88 8.08 27.27 -9.92
C PRO A 88 6.69 26.63 -10.11
N ASP A 89 6.18 26.53 -11.34
CA ASP A 89 4.89 25.88 -11.62
C ASP A 89 4.93 24.37 -11.31
N ASP A 90 6.04 23.69 -11.64
CA ASP A 90 6.24 22.28 -11.28
C ASP A 90 6.35 22.10 -9.77
N LYS A 91 6.97 23.06 -9.06
CA LYS A 91 7.03 23.05 -7.60
C LYS A 91 5.62 23.15 -7.00
N ILE A 92 4.82 24.12 -7.45
CA ILE A 92 3.44 24.30 -7.01
C ILE A 92 2.66 23.02 -7.30
N LYS A 93 2.77 22.48 -8.51
CA LYS A 93 2.13 21.22 -8.90
C LYS A 93 2.56 20.07 -7.98
N PHE A 94 3.84 19.93 -7.69
CA PHE A 94 4.36 18.90 -6.77
C PHE A 94 3.82 19.05 -5.34
N GLU A 95 3.75 20.26 -4.83
CA GLU A 95 3.33 20.51 -3.44
C GLU A 95 1.81 20.42 -3.26
N THR A 96 1.03 20.72 -4.29
CA THR A 96 -0.44 20.83 -4.21
C THR A 96 -1.20 19.66 -4.81
N THR A 97 -0.62 18.92 -5.77
CA THR A 97 -1.33 17.81 -6.42
C THR A 97 -1.51 16.66 -5.42
N GLN A 98 -2.77 16.32 -5.16
CA GLN A 98 -3.13 15.14 -4.39
C GLN A 98 -3.19 13.93 -5.34
N LEU A 99 -2.20 13.06 -5.25
CA LEU A 99 -2.19 11.78 -5.95
C LEU A 99 -2.63 10.67 -4.98
N PRO A 100 -3.44 9.70 -5.43
CA PRO A 100 -3.85 8.59 -4.58
C PRO A 100 -2.62 7.74 -4.21
N VAL A 101 -2.51 7.40 -2.93
CA VAL A 101 -1.52 6.43 -2.47
C VAL A 101 -1.93 5.05 -2.98
N PRO A 102 -1.04 4.28 -3.62
CA PRO A 102 -1.39 2.94 -4.07
C PRO A 102 -1.68 2.04 -2.86
N PRO A 103 -2.85 1.37 -2.80
CA PRO A 103 -3.16 0.45 -1.72
C PRO A 103 -2.34 -0.84 -1.81
N SER A 104 -2.21 -1.50 -0.66
CA SER A 104 -1.81 -2.91 -0.60
C SER A 104 -2.97 -3.78 -1.10
N VAL A 105 -2.63 -4.89 -1.76
CA VAL A 105 -3.62 -5.79 -2.35
C VAL A 105 -3.43 -7.20 -1.79
N THR A 106 -4.48 -7.74 -1.18
CA THR A 106 -4.57 -9.16 -0.81
C THR A 106 -5.41 -9.88 -1.86
N ALA A 107 -4.89 -10.97 -2.42
CA ALA A 107 -5.59 -11.76 -3.43
C ALA A 107 -6.00 -13.12 -2.85
N ILE A 108 -7.29 -13.42 -2.92
CA ILE A 108 -7.89 -14.67 -2.48
C ILE A 108 -8.42 -15.39 -3.71
N HIS A 109 -8.07 -16.67 -3.85
CA HIS A 109 -8.54 -17.50 -4.96
C HIS A 109 -9.76 -18.31 -4.50
N LEU A 110 -10.83 -18.26 -5.29
CA LEU A 110 -12.10 -18.89 -5.00
C LEU A 110 -12.60 -19.68 -6.21
N ASN A 111 -13.31 -20.77 -5.96
CA ASN A 111 -14.11 -21.45 -6.97
C ASN A 111 -15.58 -21.16 -6.69
N ILE A 112 -16.12 -20.14 -7.36
CA ILE A 112 -17.48 -19.64 -7.16
C ILE A 112 -18.13 -19.30 -8.50
N ASP A 113 -19.44 -19.50 -8.56
CA ASP A 113 -20.28 -19.01 -9.67
C ASP A 113 -20.74 -17.56 -9.45
N ASP A 114 -21.48 -17.01 -10.41
CA ASP A 114 -21.97 -15.63 -10.36
C ASP A 114 -23.00 -15.40 -9.24
N ALA A 115 -23.82 -16.40 -8.91
CA ALA A 115 -24.81 -16.28 -7.84
C ALA A 115 -24.13 -16.20 -6.47
N GLN A 116 -23.16 -17.09 -6.23
CA GLN A 116 -22.31 -17.08 -5.05
C GLN A 116 -21.51 -15.78 -4.97
N ARG A 117 -20.89 -15.33 -6.07
CA ARG A 117 -20.17 -14.04 -6.12
C ARG A 117 -21.05 -12.87 -5.70
N ASN A 118 -22.27 -12.78 -6.23
CA ASN A 118 -23.20 -11.70 -5.90
C ASN A 118 -23.63 -11.76 -4.43
N HIS A 119 -23.87 -12.96 -3.91
CA HIS A 119 -24.21 -13.16 -2.50
C HIS A 119 -23.05 -12.76 -1.57
N ILE A 120 -21.83 -13.21 -1.84
CA ILE A 120 -20.65 -12.81 -1.06
C ILE A 120 -20.42 -11.30 -1.17
N SER A 121 -20.59 -10.71 -2.35
CA SER A 121 -20.46 -9.25 -2.53
C SER A 121 -21.41 -8.46 -1.63
N SER A 122 -22.67 -8.89 -1.47
CA SER A 122 -23.61 -8.20 -0.59
C SER A 122 -23.20 -8.29 0.88
N LEU A 123 -22.65 -9.42 1.31
CA LEU A 123 -22.12 -9.62 2.67
C LEU A 123 -20.87 -8.75 2.92
N LEU A 124 -19.93 -8.72 1.97
CA LEU A 124 -18.73 -7.88 2.08
C LEU A 124 -19.06 -6.38 2.13
N ASN A 125 -20.10 -5.95 1.41
CA ASN A 125 -20.53 -4.54 1.42
C ASN A 125 -21.07 -4.08 2.79
N ILE A 126 -21.61 -4.98 3.62
CA ILE A 126 -22.06 -4.65 4.98
C ILE A 126 -20.86 -4.30 5.88
N GLU A 127 -19.73 -4.97 5.66
CA GLU A 127 -18.53 -4.83 6.50
C GLU A 127 -17.64 -3.65 6.07
N LEU A 128 -17.77 -3.16 4.83
CA LEU A 128 -17.03 -2.00 4.36
C LEU A 128 -17.44 -0.72 5.11
N PRO A 129 -16.52 0.23 5.38
CA PRO A 129 -15.09 0.20 5.02
C PRO A 129 -14.20 -0.45 6.09
N HIS A 130 -14.76 -1.21 7.03
CA HIS A 130 -14.06 -1.82 8.17
C HIS A 130 -13.77 -3.32 7.99
N LEU A 131 -13.85 -3.82 6.74
CA LEU A 131 -13.66 -5.22 6.41
C LEU A 131 -12.24 -5.66 6.80
N THR A 132 -12.12 -6.83 7.42
CA THR A 132 -10.83 -7.44 7.76
C THR A 132 -10.72 -8.83 7.15
N TYR A 133 -9.49 -9.32 6.96
CA TYR A 133 -9.28 -10.65 6.37
C TYR A 133 -9.89 -11.79 7.21
N PRO A 134 -9.82 -11.79 8.56
CA PRO A 134 -10.57 -12.74 9.37
C PRO A 134 -12.07 -12.71 9.12
N LYS A 135 -12.68 -11.52 8.96
CA LYS A 135 -14.11 -11.40 8.66
C LYS A 135 -14.45 -11.94 7.27
N VAL A 136 -13.58 -11.74 6.28
CA VAL A 136 -13.73 -12.37 4.96
C VAL A 136 -13.73 -13.90 5.07
N LYS A 137 -12.82 -14.48 5.86
CA LYS A 137 -12.78 -15.94 6.07
C LYS A 137 -14.04 -16.47 6.74
N GLU A 138 -14.55 -15.75 7.73
CA GLU A 138 -15.82 -16.07 8.39
C GLU A 138 -16.97 -16.09 7.38
N ILE A 139 -17.14 -15.00 6.61
CA ILE A 139 -18.16 -14.89 5.57
C ILE A 139 -18.07 -16.04 4.54
N LEU A 140 -16.86 -16.37 4.08
CA LEU A 140 -16.68 -17.46 3.13
C LEU A 140 -17.06 -18.81 3.76
N SER A 141 -16.56 -19.10 4.96
CA SER A 141 -16.81 -20.35 5.68
C SER A 141 -18.29 -20.56 5.98
N ASP A 142 -19.00 -19.52 6.42
CA ASP A 142 -20.44 -19.56 6.73
C ASP A 142 -21.30 -19.87 5.48
N ASN A 143 -20.74 -19.63 4.30
CA ASN A 143 -21.36 -19.91 3.00
C ASN A 143 -20.81 -21.18 2.33
N GLY A 144 -20.07 -22.02 3.07
CA GLY A 144 -19.50 -23.27 2.54
C GLY A 144 -18.39 -23.06 1.51
N LEU A 145 -17.76 -21.89 1.50
CA LEU A 145 -16.67 -21.54 0.59
C LEU A 145 -15.33 -21.58 1.30
N THR A 146 -14.31 -22.03 0.58
CA THR A 146 -12.92 -22.06 1.07
C THR A 146 -11.99 -21.46 0.03
N GLU A 147 -10.88 -20.89 0.51
CA GLU A 147 -9.78 -20.50 -0.38
C GLU A 147 -9.23 -21.74 -1.09
N VAL A 148 -8.98 -21.61 -2.39
CA VAL A 148 -8.45 -22.69 -3.24
C VAL A 148 -7.06 -22.32 -3.76
N LEU A 149 -6.31 -23.33 -4.20
CA LEU A 149 -5.01 -23.09 -4.84
C LEU A 149 -5.18 -22.33 -6.16
N PRO A 150 -4.18 -21.54 -6.60
CA PRO A 150 -4.23 -20.84 -7.88
C PRO A 150 -4.45 -21.80 -9.05
N GLY A 151 -5.50 -21.55 -9.84
CA GLY A 151 -5.85 -22.30 -11.05
C GLY A 151 -6.42 -21.37 -12.14
N ALA A 152 -6.61 -21.92 -13.33
CA ALA A 152 -7.05 -21.16 -14.51
C ALA A 152 -8.51 -20.68 -14.37
N ASP A 153 -9.38 -21.51 -13.79
CA ASP A 153 -10.82 -21.24 -13.69
C ASP A 153 -11.21 -20.48 -12.41
N ASN A 154 -10.24 -20.10 -11.58
CA ASN A 154 -10.50 -19.46 -10.30
C ASN A 154 -11.01 -18.03 -10.49
N THR A 155 -11.97 -17.66 -9.65
CA THR A 155 -12.32 -16.27 -9.40
C THR A 155 -11.36 -15.69 -8.36
N LEU A 156 -10.77 -14.53 -8.64
CA LEU A 156 -9.93 -13.77 -7.73
C LEU A 156 -10.76 -12.71 -7.00
N LEU A 157 -10.77 -12.78 -5.67
CA LEU A 157 -11.20 -11.70 -4.81
C LEU A 157 -9.98 -10.88 -4.40
N PHE A 158 -9.90 -9.65 -4.89
CA PHE A 158 -8.90 -8.66 -4.48
C PHE A 158 -9.45 -7.81 -3.35
N LEU A 159 -8.72 -7.68 -2.26
CA LEU A 159 -9.01 -6.77 -1.16
C LEU A 159 -7.97 -5.65 -1.15
N PHE A 160 -8.42 -4.40 -1.07
CA PHE A 160 -7.58 -3.20 -1.11
C PHE A 160 -7.61 -2.50 0.24
N GLY A 161 -6.43 -2.24 0.82
CA GLY A 161 -6.28 -1.56 2.10
C GLY A 161 -4.90 -0.93 2.22
N TYR A 162 -4.68 -0.15 3.27
CA TYR A 162 -3.34 0.35 3.61
C TYR A 162 -2.78 -0.47 4.77
N SER A 163 -1.52 -0.92 4.66
CA SER A 163 -0.91 -1.82 5.64
C SER A 163 -0.79 -1.23 7.05
N TRP A 164 -0.85 0.09 7.17
CA TRP A 164 -0.85 0.82 8.43
C TRP A 164 -2.26 1.13 8.98
N GLU A 165 -3.33 0.93 8.20
CA GLU A 165 -4.69 1.07 8.69
C GLU A 165 -5.15 -0.27 9.26
N GLN A 166 -5.23 -0.34 10.59
CA GLN A 166 -5.48 -1.57 11.32
C GLN A 166 -6.59 -1.42 12.36
N ASP A 167 -7.30 -2.52 12.63
CA ASP A 167 -8.26 -2.60 13.73
C ASP A 167 -7.54 -2.73 15.09
N LYS A 168 -8.33 -2.77 16.17
CA LYS A 168 -7.82 -2.97 17.55
C LYS A 168 -7.03 -4.29 17.74
N ASN A 169 -7.16 -5.23 16.82
CA ASN A 169 -6.52 -6.55 16.85
C ASN A 169 -5.36 -6.63 15.84
N PHE A 170 -4.89 -5.49 15.30
CA PHE A 170 -3.81 -5.40 14.33
C PHE A 170 -4.10 -6.15 13.01
N ASN A 171 -5.38 -6.29 12.65
CA ASN A 171 -5.77 -6.74 11.32
C ASN A 171 -5.82 -5.56 10.37
N MET A 172 -5.26 -5.71 9.17
CA MET A 172 -5.41 -4.70 8.12
C MET A 172 -6.90 -4.51 7.78
N ILE A 173 -7.30 -3.24 7.69
CA ILE A 173 -8.63 -2.82 7.27
C ILE A 173 -8.63 -2.64 5.74
N TYR A 174 -9.64 -3.21 5.09
CA TYR A 174 -9.86 -3.10 3.66
C TYR A 174 -11.03 -2.16 3.38
N PHE A 175 -10.79 -1.12 2.58
CA PHE A 175 -11.79 -0.12 2.23
C PHE A 175 -12.50 -0.43 0.89
N ARG A 176 -11.98 -1.38 0.11
CA ARG A 176 -12.54 -1.79 -1.18
C ARG A 176 -12.20 -3.24 -1.48
N TYR A 177 -13.03 -3.91 -2.28
CA TYR A 177 -12.68 -5.17 -2.91
C TYR A 177 -13.07 -5.17 -4.41
N ASP A 178 -12.58 -6.16 -5.15
CA ASP A 178 -12.98 -6.43 -6.54
C ASP A 178 -12.93 -7.93 -6.81
N PHE A 179 -13.83 -8.42 -7.67
CA PHE A 179 -13.83 -9.80 -8.15
C PHE A 179 -13.43 -9.84 -9.63
N LYS A 180 -12.40 -10.62 -9.95
CA LYS A 180 -11.97 -10.86 -11.34
C LYS A 180 -11.93 -12.34 -11.65
N ARG A 181 -12.60 -12.76 -12.72
CA ARG A 181 -12.43 -14.10 -13.28
C ARG A 181 -11.16 -14.09 -14.15
N LYS A 182 -10.32 -15.10 -13.98
CA LYS A 182 -9.18 -15.32 -14.89
C LYS A 182 -9.64 -15.83 -16.24
#